data_AF-A0A4Y9QR22-F1
#
_entry.id   AF-A0A4Y9QR22-F1
#
_cell.length_a   1.000
_cell.length_b   1.000
_cell.length_c   1.000
_cell.angle_alpha   90.00
_cell.angle_beta   90.00
_cell.angle_gamma   90.00
#
_symmetry.space_group_name_H-M   'P 1'
#
loop_
_entity.id
_entity.type
_entity.pdbx_description
1 polymer ?
#
loop_
_entity_poly.entity_id
_entity_poly.type
_entity_poly.pdbx_seq_one_letter_code
_entity_poly.pdbx_strand_id
1 'polypeptide(L)'
;MNKEQKTYPKGYFIILGTLLGLPFGIAFSLAIGNFAFVGSGMAIGLPIGIALEEKYKKEGRIRPDQPGKSQMRQKVLLLILGITLALVVITISYLRFK
;
A
#
# COMPACT_ATOMS: atom_id res chain seq x y z
N MET A 1 -35.64 11.08 6.16
CA MET A 1 -34.89 10.24 5.20
C MET A 1 -33.53 9.93 5.82
N ASN A 2 -33.39 8.74 6.44
CA ASN A 2 -32.19 8.35 7.18
C ASN A 2 -31.11 7.97 6.15
N LYS A 3 -30.16 8.87 5.87
CA LYS A 3 -29.05 8.57 4.96
C LYS A 3 -28.15 7.56 5.67
N GLU A 4 -28.17 6.30 5.26
CA GLU A 4 -27.17 5.33 5.68
C GLU A 4 -25.78 5.91 5.37
N GLN A 5 -25.09 6.40 6.41
CA GLN A 5 -23.79 7.01 6.22
C GLN A 5 -22.79 5.91 5.89
N LYS A 6 -22.25 5.93 4.66
CA LYS A 6 -21.24 4.97 4.23
C LYS A 6 -20.03 5.04 5.16
N THR A 7 -19.74 3.91 5.81
CA THR A 7 -18.57 3.71 6.66
C THR A 7 -17.49 2.92 5.94
N TYR A 8 -16.23 3.30 6.14
CA TYR A 8 -15.06 2.71 5.50
C TYR A 8 -14.18 1.98 6.52
N PRO A 9 -13.50 0.90 6.15
CA PRO A 9 -12.53 0.26 7.03
C PRO A 9 -11.29 1.16 7.21
N LYS A 10 -10.64 1.05 8.37
CA LYS A 10 -9.35 1.69 8.64
C LYS A 10 -8.31 1.28 7.58
N GLY A 11 -7.59 2.28 7.06
CA GLY A 11 -6.59 2.16 6.01
C GLY A 11 -7.15 2.24 4.58
N TYR A 12 -8.47 2.36 4.40
CA TYR A 12 -9.08 2.35 3.06
C TYR A 12 -8.57 3.50 2.18
N PHE A 13 -8.51 4.72 2.72
CA PHE A 13 -8.11 5.89 1.95
C PHE A 13 -6.59 5.95 1.77
N ILE A 14 -5.83 5.45 2.73
CA ILE A 14 -4.38 5.26 2.59
C ILE A 14 -4.06 4.28 1.45
N ILE A 15 -4.77 3.16 1.36
CA ILE A 15 -4.61 2.19 0.26
C ILE A 15 -4.98 2.83 -1.07
N LEU A 16 -6.09 3.58 -1.14
CA LEU A 16 -6.48 4.29 -2.36
C LEU A 16 -5.44 5.32 -2.80
N GLY A 17 -4.93 6.13 -1.87
CA GLY A 17 -3.88 7.10 -2.16
C GLY A 17 -2.62 6.42 -2.69
N THR A 18 -2.24 5.29 -2.09
CA THR A 18 -1.11 4.46 -2.55
C THR A 18 -1.34 3.88 -3.94
N LEU A 19 -2.55 3.35 -4.19
CA LEU A 19 -2.91 2.71 -5.45
C LEU A 19 -3.00 3.71 -6.61
N LEU A 20 -3.31 4.98 -6.32
CA LEU A 20 -3.24 6.06 -7.30
C LEU A 20 -1.80 6.58 -7.47
N GLY A 21 -1.06 6.69 -6.36
CA GLY A 21 0.30 7.22 -6.35
C GLY A 21 1.29 6.34 -7.08
N LEU A 22 1.31 5.03 -6.82
CA LEU A 22 2.29 4.11 -7.40
C LEU A 22 2.27 4.06 -8.95
N PRO A 23 1.13 3.85 -9.64
CA PRO A 23 1.11 3.85 -11.10
C PRO A 23 1.45 5.22 -11.68
N PHE A 24 1.09 6.32 -11.01
CA PHE A 24 1.50 7.66 -11.41
C PHE A 24 3.04 7.81 -11.36
N GLY A 25 3.66 7.38 -10.26
CA GLY A 25 5.12 7.40 -10.10
C GLY A 25 5.82 6.55 -11.17
N ILE A 26 5.28 5.38 -11.50
CA ILE A 26 5.79 4.53 -12.58
C ILE A 26 5.69 5.26 -13.93
N ALA A 27 4.50 5.75 -14.30
CA ALA A 27 4.30 6.46 -15.56
C ALA A 27 5.19 7.70 -15.68
N PHE A 28 5.32 8.48 -14.60
CA PHE A 28 6.19 9.64 -14.54
C PHE A 28 7.67 9.28 -14.66
N SER A 29 8.11 8.21 -13.99
CA SER A 29 9.49 7.72 -14.08
C SER A 29 9.86 7.27 -15.49
N LEU A 30 8.91 6.64 -16.19
CA LEU A 30 9.07 6.22 -17.59
C LEU A 30 9.12 7.43 -18.52
N ALA A 31 8.26 8.43 -18.31
CA ALA A 31 8.25 9.66 -19.10
C ALA A 31 9.56 10.46 -19.00
N ILE A 32 10.20 10.46 -17.83
CA ILE A 32 11.51 11.10 -17.60
C ILE A 32 12.68 10.19 -18.01
N GLY A 33 12.44 8.88 -18.19
CA GLY A 33 13.49 7.90 -18.44
C GLY A 33 14.37 7.61 -17.22
N ASN A 34 13.89 7.89 -16.01
CA ASN A 34 14.63 7.68 -14.78
C ASN A 34 13.77 7.04 -13.68
N PHE A 35 14.08 5.77 -13.38
CA PHE A 35 13.39 4.97 -12.38
C PHE A 35 13.57 5.45 -10.93
N ALA A 36 14.54 6.34 -10.65
CA ALA A 36 14.66 6.97 -9.33
C ALA A 36 13.40 7.74 -8.92
N PHE A 37 12.59 8.18 -9.90
CA PHE A 37 11.36 8.92 -9.67
C PHE A 37 10.13 8.04 -9.40
N VAL A 38 10.22 6.71 -9.41
CA VAL A 38 9.07 5.85 -9.06
C VAL A 38 8.53 6.20 -7.67
N GLY A 39 9.41 6.55 -6.72
CA GLY A 39 9.05 6.94 -5.36
C GLY A 39 8.27 8.26 -5.27
N SER A 40 8.30 9.13 -6.29
CA SER A 40 7.56 10.40 -6.28
C SER A 40 6.05 10.17 -6.22
N GLY A 41 5.57 9.13 -6.90
CA GLY A 41 4.17 8.72 -6.86
C GLY A 41 3.70 8.35 -5.46
N MET A 42 4.55 7.63 -4.71
CA MET A 42 4.29 7.32 -3.29
C MET A 42 4.33 8.58 -2.42
N ALA A 43 5.30 9.46 -2.66
CA ALA A 43 5.42 10.73 -1.94
C ALA A 43 4.21 11.64 -2.10
N ILE A 44 3.47 11.54 -3.21
CA ILE A 44 2.23 12.29 -3.45
C ILE A 44 0.99 11.52 -2.97
N GLY A 45 0.89 10.23 -3.30
CA GLY A 45 -0.30 9.42 -3.04
C GLY A 45 -0.56 9.15 -1.56
N LEU A 46 0.49 8.91 -0.77
CA LEU A 46 0.36 8.63 0.67
C LEU A 46 -0.20 9.82 1.46
N PRO A 47 0.34 11.06 1.35
CA PRO A 47 -0.25 12.21 2.03
C PRO A 47 -1.72 12.46 1.68
N ILE A 48 -2.10 12.28 0.42
CA ILE A 48 -3.51 12.42 -0.02
C ILE A 48 -4.39 11.39 0.69
N GLY A 49 -3.95 10.13 0.70
CA GLY A 49 -4.68 9.05 1.38
C GLY A 49 -4.82 9.28 2.89
N ILE A 50 -3.75 9.73 3.55
CA ILE A 50 -3.75 10.06 4.98
C ILE A 50 -4.69 11.24 5.29
N ALA A 51 -4.62 12.32 4.51
CA ALA A 51 -5.47 13.49 4.71
C ALA A 51 -6.96 13.15 4.53
N LEU A 52 -7.30 12.33 3.53
CA LEU A 52 -8.66 11.82 3.35
C LEU A 52 -9.06 10.93 4.55
N GLU A 53 -8.23 9.97 4.93
CA GLU A 53 -8.49 9.10 6.09
C GLU A 53 -8.79 9.90 7.36
N GLU A 54 -8.01 10.94 7.65
CA GLU A 54 -8.22 11.81 8.81
C GLU A 54 -9.52 12.61 8.72
N LYS A 55 -9.88 13.12 7.54
CA LYS A 55 -11.15 13.80 7.30
C LYS A 55 -12.34 12.87 7.61
N TYR A 56 -12.35 11.66 7.04
CA TYR A 56 -13.44 10.69 7.27
C TYR A 56 -13.44 10.15 8.70
N LYS A 57 -12.28 10.12 9.37
CA LYS A 57 -12.17 9.78 10.79
C LYS A 57 -12.85 10.83 11.66
N LYS A 58 -12.65 12.13 11.39
CA LYS A 58 -13.34 13.24 12.07
C LYS A 58 -14.85 13.22 11.84
N GLU A 59 -15.29 12.76 10.67
CA GLU A 59 -16.71 12.56 10.34
C GLU A 59 -17.34 11.32 11.01
N GLY A 60 -16.57 10.51 11.77
CA GLY A 60 -17.08 9.28 12.39
C GLY A 60 -17.35 8.14 11.39
N ARG A 61 -16.79 8.23 10.17
CA ARG A 61 -17.07 7.31 9.06
C ARG A 61 -16.01 6.22 8.90
N ILE A 62 -15.02 6.15 9.78
CA ILE A 62 -14.00 5.09 9.80
C ILE A 62 -14.35 4.06 10.87
N ARG A 63 -14.51 2.80 10.46
CA ARG A 63 -14.76 1.69 11.38
C ARG A 63 -13.47 1.35 12.14
N PRO A 64 -13.54 1.15 13.47
CA PRO A 64 -12.39 0.72 14.25
C PRO A 64 -11.90 -0.66 13.79
N ASP A 65 -10.60 -0.89 13.95
CA ASP A 65 -9.94 -2.14 13.63
C ASP A 65 -10.41 -3.29 14.54
N GLN A 66 -10.69 -4.44 13.93
CA GLN A 66 -11.01 -5.66 14.68
C GLN A 66 -9.73 -6.22 15.34
N PRO A 67 -9.65 -6.30 16.68
CA PRO A 67 -8.41 -6.65 17.39
C PRO A 67 -7.95 -8.12 17.25
N GLY A 68 -8.72 -8.99 16.58
CA GLY A 68 -8.41 -10.43 16.46
C GLY A 68 -7.53 -10.86 15.27
N LYS A 69 -7.16 -9.97 14.33
CA LYS A 69 -6.48 -10.36 13.07
C LYS A 69 -4.96 -10.24 13.08
N SER A 70 -4.34 -9.90 14.20
CA SER A 70 -2.88 -9.65 14.31
C SER A 70 -2.04 -10.91 14.07
N GLN A 71 -2.38 -12.04 14.71
CA GLN A 71 -1.57 -13.27 14.61
C GLN A 71 -1.56 -13.86 13.20
N MET A 72 -2.70 -13.85 12.50
CA MET A 72 -2.79 -14.35 11.14
C MET A 72 -2.05 -13.44 10.16
N ARG A 73 -2.12 -12.11 10.36
CA ARG A 73 -1.35 -11.15 9.56
C ARG A 73 0.16 -11.34 9.75
N GLN A 74 0.64 -11.52 10.98
CA GLN A 74 2.07 -11.76 11.24
C GLN A 74 2.55 -13.05 10.58
N LYS A 75 1.80 -14.15 10.68
CA LYS A 75 2.15 -15.42 10.01
C LYS A 75 2.17 -15.26 8.49
N VAL A 76 1.16 -14.59 7.91
CA VAL A 76 1.11 -14.32 6.46
C VAL A 76 2.28 -13.44 6.01
N LEU A 77 2.63 -12.40 6.77
CA LEU A 77 3.76 -11.52 6.47
C LEU A 77 5.09 -12.27 6.51
N LEU A 78 5.31 -13.11 7.52
CA LEU A 78 6.51 -13.95 7.61
C LEU A 78 6.61 -14.93 6.44
N LEU A 79 5.48 -15.52 6.02
CA LEU A 79 5.43 -16.46 4.91
C LEU A 79 5.74 -15.76 3.57
N ILE A 80 5.13 -14.59 3.33
CA ILE A 80 5.44 -13.77 2.14
C ILE A 80 6.92 -13.38 2.14
N LEU A 81 7.45 -12.89 3.25
CA LEU A 81 8.85 -12.48 3.36
C LEU A 81 9.80 -13.66 3.06
N GLY A 82 9.49 -14.85 3.57
CA GLY A 82 10.24 -16.07 3.30
C GLY A 82 10.22 -16.46 1.82
N ILE A 83 9.05 -16.40 1.17
CA ILE A 83 8.93 -16.66 -0.28
C ILE A 83 9.72 -15.64 -1.08
N THR A 84 9.61 -14.34 -0.75
CA THR A 84 10.33 -13.28 -1.43
C THR A 84 11.85 -13.48 -1.31
N LEU A 85 12.36 -13.78 -0.12
CA LEU A 85 13.77 -14.09 0.08
C LEU A 85 14.23 -15.31 -0.72
N ALA A 86 13.45 -16.39 -0.73
CA ALA A 86 13.76 -17.58 -1.51
C ALA A 86 13.86 -17.29 -3.01
N LEU A 87 12.91 -16.52 -3.56
CA LEU A 87 12.93 -16.10 -4.97
C LEU A 87 14.15 -15.24 -5.30
N VAL A 88 14.53 -14.31 -4.42
CA VAL A 88 15.74 -13.49 -4.59
C VAL A 88 17.00 -14.36 -4.60
N VAL A 89 17.12 -15.32 -3.67
CA VAL A 89 18.27 -16.24 -3.61
C VAL A 89 18.36 -17.11 -4.86
N ILE A 90 17.23 -17.65 -5.34
CA ILE A 90 17.19 -18.44 -6.59
C ILE A 90 17.62 -17.57 -7.78
N THR A 91 17.12 -16.34 -7.86
CA THR A 91 17.45 -15.40 -8.95
C THR A 91 18.94 -15.07 -8.95
N ILE A 92 19.53 -14.79 -7.78
CA ILE A 92 20.97 -14.55 -7.64
C ILE A 92 21.79 -15.79 -8.02
N SER A 93 21.37 -16.98 -7.58
CA SER A 93 22.04 -18.24 -7.91
C SER A 93 22.04 -18.49 -9.41
N TYR A 94 20.91 -18.25 -10.08
CA TYR A 94 20.78 -18.40 -11.53
C TYR A 94 21.67 -17.40 -12.29
N LEU A 95 21.81 -16.17 -11.78
CA LEU A 95 22.72 -15.17 -12.37
C LEU A 95 24.20 -15.53 -12.20
N ARG A 96 24.57 -16.25 -11.14
CA ARG A 96 25.97 -16.60 -10.83
C ARG A 96 26.47 -17.82 -11.59
N PHE A 97 25.58 -18.70 -12.02
CA PHE A 97 25.90 -19.93 -12.76
C PHE A 97 25.85 -19.76 -14.28
N LYS A 98 25.51 -18.57 -14.78
CA LYS A 98 25.58 -18.19 -16.19
C LYS A 98 26.81 -17.32 -16.44
#